data_AF-A0A1F2RH69-F1
#
_entry.id   AF-A0A1F2RH69-F1
#
_cell.length_a   1.000
_cell.length_b   1.000
_cell.length_c   1.000
_cell.angle_alpha   90.00
_cell.angle_beta   90.00
_cell.angle_gamma   90.00
#
_symmetry.space_group_name_H-M   'P 1'
#
loop_
_entity.id
_entity.type
_entity.pdbx_description
1 polymer ?
#
loop_
_entity_poly.entity_id
_entity_poly.type
_entity_poly.pdbx_seq_one_letter_code
_entity_poly.pdbx_strand_id
1 'polypeptide(L)'
;MLVLGGERDVEPVRWLMQSNPALLVVAVLPQGSTKLRKELRGEGVSQIIEVGDAPEPELRQLLRERLQALLLKPRALLQSELPITTDLHTIRSTLTAIQGHAELALQTARAPHPQRKPLEEIVRGVTEVEGLLRRVERKLRPRWSADLK
;
A
#
# COMPACT_ATOMS: atom_id res chain seq x y z
N MET A 1 5.84 -6.08 9.42
CA MET A 1 7.02 -6.85 9.86
C MET A 1 6.81 -8.27 9.36
N LEU A 2 7.70 -8.76 8.50
CA LEU A 2 7.67 -10.13 8.00
C LEU A 2 8.87 -10.86 8.59
N VAL A 3 8.62 -12.00 9.22
CA VAL A 3 9.66 -12.90 9.72
C VAL A 3 9.84 -13.97 8.64
N LEU A 4 11.07 -14.16 8.16
CA LEU A 4 11.37 -15.10 7.09
C LEU A 4 12.00 -16.35 7.71
N GLY A 5 11.34 -17.48 7.54
CA GLY A 5 11.81 -18.79 8.01
C GLY A 5 12.63 -19.56 6.97
N GLY A 6 12.59 -19.17 5.69
CA GLY A 6 13.41 -19.77 4.63
C GLY A 6 13.26 -19.13 3.25
N GLU A 7 13.87 -19.75 2.23
CA GLU A 7 13.89 -19.26 0.84
C GLU A 7 12.49 -19.09 0.22
N ARG A 8 11.50 -19.87 0.69
CA ARG A 8 10.11 -19.75 0.25
C ARG A 8 9.45 -18.43 0.63
N ASP A 9 10.01 -17.72 1.61
CA ASP A 9 9.45 -16.46 2.08
C ASP A 9 9.99 -15.24 1.32
N VAL A 10 10.96 -15.43 0.41
CA VAL A 10 11.53 -14.37 -0.43
C VAL A 10 10.52 -13.88 -1.47
N GLU A 11 9.74 -14.79 -2.08
CA GLU A 11 8.78 -14.43 -3.13
C GLU A 11 7.64 -13.51 -2.61
N PRO A 12 7.02 -13.77 -1.43
CA PRO A 12 6.12 -12.81 -0.80
C PRO A 12 6.75 -11.44 -0.53
N VAL A 13 8.03 -11.40 -0.14
CA VAL A 13 8.75 -10.13 0.09
C VAL A 13 8.96 -9.38 -1.22
N ARG A 14 9.37 -10.07 -2.28
CA ARG A 14 9.50 -9.50 -3.63
C ARG A 14 8.19 -8.90 -4.10
N TRP A 15 7.09 -9.65 -4.00
CA TRP A 15 5.76 -9.16 -4.38
C TRP A 15 5.34 -7.93 -3.55
N LEU A 16 5.60 -7.95 -2.24
CA LEU A 16 5.28 -6.83 -1.34
C LEU A 16 6.07 -5.56 -1.70
N MET A 17 7.38 -5.72 -1.97
CA MET A 17 8.27 -4.61 -2.34
C MET A 17 7.93 -4.03 -3.71
N GLN A 18 7.58 -4.87 -4.68
CA GLN A 18 7.12 -4.41 -6.01
C GLN A 18 5.79 -3.66 -5.93
N SER A 19 4.86 -4.17 -5.11
CA SER A 19 3.53 -3.56 -4.94
C SER A 19 3.55 -2.31 -4.06
N ASN A 20 4.54 -2.20 -3.15
CA ASN A 20 4.65 -1.12 -2.17
C ASN A 20 6.12 -0.69 -2.03
N PRO A 21 6.71 -0.02 -3.02
CA PRO A 21 8.13 0.35 -3.01
C PRO A 21 8.51 1.30 -1.87
N ALA A 22 7.54 2.03 -1.32
CA ALA A 22 7.74 2.92 -0.18
C ALA A 22 7.75 2.19 1.18
N LEU A 23 7.34 0.91 1.23
CA LEU A 23 7.19 0.19 2.49
C LEU A 23 8.55 -0.08 3.15
N LEU A 24 8.68 0.27 4.43
CA LEU A 24 9.83 -0.12 5.25
C LEU A 24 9.71 -1.61 5.60
N VAL A 25 10.60 -2.41 5.03
CA VAL A 25 10.69 -3.83 5.34
C VAL A 25 11.94 -4.09 6.15
N VAL A 26 11.73 -4.66 7.35
CA VAL A 26 12.80 -5.23 8.18
C VAL A 26 12.67 -6.74 8.09
N ALA A 27 13.71 -7.39 7.57
CA ALA A 27 13.80 -8.84 7.52
C ALA A 27 14.62 -9.36 8.71
N VAL A 28 14.14 -10.46 9.30
CA VAL A 28 14.80 -11.16 10.40
C VAL A 28 15.23 -12.52 9.87
N LEU A 29 16.52 -12.84 9.97
CA LEU A 29 17.12 -14.04 9.41
C LEU A 29 17.95 -14.78 10.46
N PRO A 30 18.08 -16.12 10.37
CA PRO A 30 19.06 -16.86 11.15
C PRO A 30 20.49 -16.42 10.82
N GLN A 31 21.37 -16.40 11.82
CA GLN A 31 22.80 -16.12 11.63
C GLN A 31 23.42 -17.09 10.61
N GLY A 32 24.29 -16.60 9.73
CA GLY A 32 24.92 -17.41 8.67
C GLY A 32 24.11 -17.56 7.38
N SER A 33 22.91 -16.98 7.30
CA SER A 33 22.04 -17.01 6.10
C SER A 33 22.51 -16.09 4.96
N THR A 34 23.74 -16.29 4.48
CA THR A 34 24.41 -15.39 3.51
C THR A 34 23.70 -15.30 2.16
N LYS A 35 23.10 -16.39 1.69
CA LYS A 35 22.34 -16.43 0.42
C LYS A 35 21.07 -15.58 0.51
N LEU A 36 20.23 -15.82 1.52
CA LEU A 36 19.02 -15.03 1.79
C LEU A 36 19.32 -13.54 1.98
N ARG A 37 20.41 -13.22 2.68
CA ARG A 37 20.85 -11.83 2.86
C ARG A 37 21.16 -11.15 1.53
N LYS A 38 21.82 -11.82 0.60
CA LYS A 38 22.14 -11.25 -0.72
C LYS A 38 20.87 -11.03 -1.54
N GLU A 39 19.97 -12.01 -1.55
CA GLU A 39 18.68 -11.91 -2.25
C GLU A 39 17.85 -10.74 -1.72
N LEU A 40 17.63 -10.68 -0.40
CA LEU A 40 16.82 -9.61 0.21
C LEU A 40 17.41 -8.21 0.05
N ARG A 41 18.75 -8.09 -0.02
CA ARG A 41 19.38 -6.82 -0.39
C ARG A 41 19.09 -6.44 -1.84
N GLY A 42 19.08 -7.41 -2.75
CA GLY A 42 18.69 -7.20 -4.15
C GLY A 42 17.24 -6.73 -4.30
N GLU A 43 16.33 -7.23 -3.46
CA GLU A 43 14.92 -6.84 -3.43
C GLU A 43 14.65 -5.46 -2.79
N GLY A 44 15.68 -4.79 -2.25
CA GLY A 44 15.53 -3.46 -1.66
C GLY A 44 14.99 -3.43 -0.22
N VAL A 45 15.13 -4.53 0.53
CA VAL A 45 14.77 -4.57 1.96
C VAL A 45 15.54 -3.49 2.73
N SER A 46 14.82 -2.73 3.55
CA SER A 46 15.38 -1.54 4.24
C SER A 46 16.40 -1.90 5.31
N GLN A 47 16.20 -3.02 6.01
CA GLN A 47 17.14 -3.51 7.00
C GLN A 47 17.03 -5.03 7.18
N ILE A 48 18.17 -5.66 7.45
CA ILE A 48 18.26 -7.09 7.75
C ILE A 48 18.87 -7.24 9.14
N ILE A 49 18.22 -8.04 9.98
CA ILE A 49 18.67 -8.39 11.33
C ILE A 49 18.99 -9.88 11.31
N GLU A 50 20.25 -10.20 11.58
CA GLU A 50 20.69 -11.58 11.77
C GLU A 50 20.53 -11.93 13.25
N VAL A 51 19.86 -13.04 13.51
CA VAL A 51 19.50 -13.52 14.84
C VAL A 51 20.26 -14.80 15.08
N GLY A 52 21.15 -14.77 16.09
CA GLY A 52 21.74 -15.98 16.67
C GLY A 52 20.84 -16.54 17.77
N ASP A 53 21.42 -17.16 18.79
CA ASP A 53 20.68 -17.73 19.93
C ASP A 53 20.24 -16.68 20.98
N ALA A 54 20.02 -15.44 20.56
CA ALA A 54 19.60 -14.38 21.46
C ALA A 54 18.19 -14.65 22.02
N PRO A 55 17.96 -14.46 23.33
CA PRO A 55 16.65 -14.67 23.92
C PRO A 55 15.62 -13.67 23.36
N GLU A 56 14.36 -14.12 23.26
CA GLU A 56 13.25 -13.35 22.70
C GLU A 56 13.13 -11.88 23.19
N PRO A 57 13.30 -11.55 24.49
CA PRO A 57 13.24 -10.15 24.95
C PRO A 57 14.31 -9.26 24.30
N GLU A 58 15.53 -9.76 24.14
CA GLU A 58 16.63 -9.02 23.50
C GLU A 58 16.33 -8.79 22.01
N LEU A 59 15.75 -9.79 21.35
CA LEU A 59 15.30 -9.68 19.96
C LEU A 59 14.21 -8.62 19.78
N ARG A 60 13.22 -8.59 20.68
CA ARG A 60 12.16 -7.58 20.65
C ARG A 60 12.71 -6.18 20.86
N GLN A 61 13.68 -6.02 21.75
CA GLN A 61 14.34 -4.74 21.98
C GLN A 61 15.14 -4.30 20.74
N LEU A 62 15.97 -5.19 20.19
CA LEU A 62 16.76 -4.94 18.99
C LEU A 62 15.86 -4.55 17.81
N LEU A 63 14.75 -5.25 17.61
CA LEU A 63 13.75 -4.93 16.59
C LEU A 63 13.16 -3.54 16.78
N ARG A 64 12.79 -3.17 18.01
CA ARG A 64 12.25 -1.83 18.32
C ARG A 64 13.26 -0.74 18.03
N GLU A 65 14.50 -0.90 18.48
CA GLU A 65 15.57 0.07 18.24
C GLU A 65 15.85 0.26 16.75
N ARG A 66 15.90 -0.83 15.98
CA ARG A 66 16.09 -0.77 14.53
C ARG A 66 14.92 -0.12 13.80
N LEU A 67 13.69 -0.46 14.18
CA LEU A 67 12.50 0.18 13.61
C LEU A 67 12.45 1.67 13.93
N GLN A 68 12.75 2.07 15.17
CA GLN A 68 12.83 3.49 15.54
C GLN A 68 13.90 4.21 14.72
N ALA A 69 15.10 3.63 14.58
CA ALA A 69 16.16 4.21 13.78
C ALA A 69 15.79 4.36 12.29
N LEU A 70 15.00 3.44 11.74
CA LEU A 70 14.50 3.54 10.36
C LEU A 70 13.45 4.63 10.20
N LEU A 71 12.56 4.80 11.18
CA LEU A 71 11.52 5.82 11.17
C LEU A 71 12.09 7.24 11.36
N LEU A 72 13.24 7.36 12.04
CA LEU A 72 13.91 8.64 12.28
C LEU A 72 14.78 9.12 11.11
N LYS A 73 15.06 8.26 10.11
CA LYS A 73 15.82 8.69 8.93
C LYS A 73 14.93 9.56 8.05
N PRO A 74 15.30 10.83 7.80
CA PRO A 74 14.57 11.66 6.84
C PRO A 74 14.65 10.97 5.48
N ARG A 75 13.49 10.54 4.99
CA ARG A 75 13.37 9.96 3.65
C ARG A 75 13.16 11.10 2.69
N ALA A 76 13.99 11.16 1.65
CA ALA A 76 13.55 11.81 0.43
C ALA A 76 12.30 11.07 -0.02
N LEU A 77 11.16 11.76 -0.08
CA LEU A 77 9.97 11.28 -0.76
C LEU A 77 10.42 10.87 -2.16
N LEU A 78 10.60 9.57 -2.39
CA LEU A 78 10.87 9.06 -3.72
C LEU A 78 9.64 9.46 -4.54
N GLN A 79 9.84 9.96 -5.76
CA GLN A 79 8.74 10.26 -6.69
C GLN A 79 7.79 9.05 -6.86
N SER A 80 8.20 7.84 -6.46
CA SER A 80 7.36 6.65 -6.32
C SER A 80 6.36 6.65 -5.15
N GLU A 81 6.18 7.75 -4.41
CA GLU A 81 5.01 7.97 -3.52
C GLU A 81 3.87 8.76 -4.22
N LEU A 82 4.12 9.26 -5.44
CA LEU A 82 3.08 9.74 -6.39
C LEU A 82 2.17 8.65 -7.02
N PRO A 83 2.43 7.32 -6.99
CA PRO A 83 1.55 6.32 -7.57
C PRO A 83 0.18 6.33 -6.91
N ILE A 84 0.11 6.41 -5.57
CA ILE A 84 -1.19 6.38 -4.88
C ILE A 84 -2.05 7.58 -5.27
N THR A 85 -1.47 8.79 -5.42
CA THR A 85 -2.22 9.95 -5.91
C THR A 85 -2.65 9.81 -7.37
N THR A 86 -1.78 9.24 -8.21
CA THR A 86 -2.05 9.04 -9.64
C THR A 86 -3.10 7.94 -9.85
N ASP A 87 -3.03 6.88 -9.07
CA ASP A 87 -3.97 5.76 -9.04
C ASP A 87 -5.32 6.23 -8.48
N LEU A 88 -5.35 7.00 -7.39
CA LEU A 88 -6.57 7.60 -6.85
C LEU A 88 -7.22 8.56 -7.86
N HIS A 89 -6.41 9.37 -8.56
CA HIS A 89 -6.90 10.24 -9.62
C HIS A 89 -7.47 9.45 -10.80
N THR A 90 -6.80 8.37 -11.20
CA THR A 90 -7.24 7.48 -12.30
C THR A 90 -8.51 6.73 -11.94
N ILE A 91 -8.59 6.18 -10.72
CA ILE A 91 -9.79 5.53 -10.18
C ILE A 91 -10.95 6.52 -10.16
N ARG A 92 -10.73 7.75 -9.66
CA ARG A 92 -11.77 8.79 -9.63
C ARG A 92 -12.21 9.18 -11.03
N SER A 93 -11.29 9.38 -11.96
CA SER A 93 -11.61 9.71 -13.36
C SER A 93 -12.45 8.60 -14.02
N THR A 94 -12.12 7.34 -13.74
CA THR A 94 -12.87 6.18 -14.23
C THR A 94 -14.26 6.10 -13.62
N LEU A 95 -14.38 6.33 -12.31
CA LEU A 95 -15.67 6.36 -11.60
C LEU A 95 -16.57 7.49 -12.11
N THR A 96 -16.02 8.70 -12.31
CA THR A 96 -16.76 9.81 -12.92
C THR A 96 -17.27 9.48 -14.31
N ALA A 97 -16.46 8.81 -15.13
CA ALA A 97 -16.90 8.35 -16.45
C ALA A 97 -18.04 7.33 -16.35
N ILE A 98 -17.92 6.30 -15.49
CA ILE A 98 -18.97 5.30 -15.28
C ILE A 98 -20.27 5.94 -14.81
N GLN A 99 -20.20 6.85 -13.84
CA GLN A 99 -21.37 7.58 -13.34
C GLN A 99 -22.02 8.42 -14.45
N GLY A 100 -21.24 9.21 -15.19
CA GLY A 100 -21.77 10.03 -16.28
C GLY A 100 -22.45 9.21 -17.37
N HIS A 101 -21.88 8.06 -17.76
CA HIS A 101 -22.51 7.16 -18.73
C HIS A 101 -23.81 6.55 -18.19
N ALA A 102 -23.84 6.16 -16.92
CA ALA A 102 -25.04 5.62 -16.29
C ALA A 102 -26.16 6.68 -16.17
N GLU A 103 -25.82 7.91 -15.80
CA GLU A 103 -26.76 9.03 -15.70
C GLU A 103 -27.34 9.42 -17.07
N LEU A 104 -26.51 9.47 -18.12
CA LEU A 104 -26.97 9.71 -19.49
C LEU A 104 -27.89 8.58 -19.97
N ALA A 105 -27.53 7.32 -19.70
CA ALA A 105 -28.37 6.18 -20.03
C ALA A 105 -29.73 6.24 -19.28
N LEU A 106 -29.75 6.66 -18.01
CA LEU A 106 -30.98 6.85 -17.25
C LEU A 106 -31.90 7.94 -17.81
N GLN A 107 -31.33 9.03 -18.32
CA GLN A 107 -32.09 10.11 -18.96
C GLN A 107 -32.77 9.63 -20.26
N THR A 108 -32.12 8.73 -21.00
CA THR A 108 -32.67 8.15 -22.23
C THR A 108 -33.64 6.98 -21.98
N ALA A 109 -33.48 6.25 -20.86
CA ALA A 109 -34.33 5.12 -20.49
C ALA A 109 -35.67 5.58 -19.89
N ARG A 110 -36.69 5.79 -20.74
CA ARG A 110 -38.07 6.08 -20.31
C ARG A 110 -38.67 4.89 -19.54
N ALA A 111 -39.37 5.16 -18.44
CA ALA A 111 -40.01 4.10 -17.67
C ALA A 111 -41.16 3.43 -18.45
N PRO A 112 -41.34 2.10 -18.37
CA PRO A 112 -40.61 1.13 -17.55
C PRO A 112 -39.50 0.42 -18.36
N HIS A 113 -38.27 0.96 -18.36
CA HIS A 113 -37.15 0.29 -19.01
C HIS A 113 -36.48 -0.73 -18.06
N PRO A 114 -36.25 -1.98 -18.46
CA PRO A 114 -35.72 -3.04 -17.59
C PRO A 114 -34.32 -2.73 -17.03
N GLN A 115 -33.54 -1.90 -17.73
CA GLN A 115 -32.19 -1.52 -17.30
C GLN A 115 -32.14 -0.32 -16.35
N ARG A 116 -33.27 0.32 -16.05
CA ARG A 116 -33.30 1.54 -15.22
C ARG A 116 -32.82 1.27 -13.79
N LYS A 117 -33.31 0.21 -13.15
CA LYS A 117 -32.91 -0.18 -11.79
C LYS A 117 -31.41 -0.55 -11.69
N PRO A 118 -30.84 -1.37 -12.60
CA PRO A 118 -29.39 -1.57 -12.66
C PRO A 118 -28.57 -0.29 -12.81
N LEU A 119 -29.01 0.66 -13.64
CA LEU A 119 -28.30 1.92 -13.84
C LEU A 119 -28.35 2.82 -12.59
N GLU A 120 -29.49 2.86 -11.89
CA GLU A 120 -29.63 3.55 -10.59
C GLU A 120 -28.71 2.93 -9.53
N GLU A 121 -28.57 1.60 -9.51
CA GLU A 121 -27.64 0.88 -8.61
C GLU A 121 -26.16 1.19 -8.93
N ILE A 122 -25.79 1.33 -10.21
CA ILE A 122 -24.44 1.75 -10.63
C ILE A 122 -24.12 3.16 -10.11
N VAL A 123 -25.03 4.13 -10.30
CA VAL A 123 -24.84 5.50 -9.80
C VAL A 123 -24.67 5.52 -8.28
N ARG A 124 -25.50 4.75 -7.55
CA ARG A 124 -25.38 4.61 -6.09
C ARG A 124 -24.03 4.02 -5.69
N GLY A 125 -23.62 2.92 -6.33
CA GLY A 125 -22.35 2.25 -6.04
C GLY A 125 -21.14 3.13 -6.29
N VAL A 126 -21.11 3.90 -7.39
CA VAL A 126 -20.04 4.86 -7.66
C VAL A 126 -19.97 5.94 -6.57
N THR A 127 -21.12 6.45 -6.13
CA THR A 127 -21.18 7.47 -5.06
C THR A 127 -20.62 6.94 -3.72
N GLU A 128 -20.92 5.69 -3.38
CA GLU A 128 -20.39 5.04 -2.17
C GLU A 128 -18.86 4.87 -2.23
N VAL A 129 -18.34 4.45 -3.38
CA VAL A 129 -16.89 4.28 -3.60
C VAL A 129 -16.18 5.63 -3.56
N GLU A 130 -16.71 6.69 -4.19
CA GLU A 130 -16.15 8.04 -4.06
C GLU A 130 -16.12 8.50 -2.59
N GLY A 131 -17.17 8.24 -1.83
CA GLY A 131 -17.23 8.58 -0.40
C GLY A 131 -16.18 7.85 0.44
N LEU A 132 -15.81 6.62 0.07
CA LEU A 132 -14.71 5.88 0.69
C LEU A 132 -13.35 6.45 0.28
N LEU A 133 -13.14 6.73 -1.00
CA LEU A 133 -11.88 7.30 -1.51
C LEU A 133 -11.59 8.67 -0.87
N ARG A 134 -12.60 9.55 -0.75
CA ARG A 134 -12.45 10.84 -0.05
C ARG A 134 -12.15 10.70 1.43
N ARG A 135 -12.59 9.61 2.08
CA ARG A 135 -12.25 9.32 3.49
C ARG A 135 -10.81 8.83 3.61
N VAL A 136 -10.35 8.00 2.68
CA VAL A 136 -8.95 7.55 2.60
C VAL A 136 -8.03 8.75 2.34
N GLU A 137 -8.34 9.59 1.35
CA GLU A 137 -7.57 10.80 1.02
C GLU A 137 -7.47 11.76 2.22
N ARG A 138 -8.58 12.01 2.93
CA ARG A 138 -8.58 12.82 4.16
C ARG A 138 -7.73 12.24 5.28
N LYS A 139 -7.60 10.92 5.39
CA LYS A 139 -6.74 10.26 6.38
C LYS A 139 -5.26 10.30 5.98
N LEU A 140 -4.97 10.39 4.69
CA LEU A 140 -3.61 10.50 4.15
C LEU A 140 -3.08 11.95 4.21
N ARG A 141 -3.95 12.95 4.04
CA ARG A 141 -3.59 14.38 4.02
C ARG A 141 -2.78 14.89 5.23
N PRO A 142 -3.09 14.53 6.49
CA PRO A 142 -2.34 15.00 7.66
C PRO A 142 -0.90 14.48 7.72
N ARG A 143 -0.60 13.36 7.05
CA ARG A 143 0.76 12.82 6.97
C ARG A 143 1.61 13.62 5.98
N TRP A 144 1.05 14.04 4.85
CA TRP A 144 1.78 14.82 3.84
C TRP A 144 2.08 16.27 4.23
N SER A 145 1.24 16.90 5.05
CA SER A 145 1.50 18.27 5.52
C SER A 145 2.45 18.37 6.72
N ALA A 146 2.80 17.23 7.34
CA ALA A 146 3.83 17.16 8.38
C ALA A 146 5.25 17.07 7.77
N ASP A 147 5.38 16.51 6.56
CA ASP A 147 6.65 16.36 5.85
C ASP A 147 7.06 17.61 5.02
N LEU A 148 6.25 18.68 5.04
CA LEU A 148 6.46 19.94 4.32
C LEU A 148 6.83 21.13 5.23
N LYS A 149 7.16 20.88 6.50
CA LYS A 149 7.71 21.87 7.44
C LYS A 149 9.03 21.37 8.02
#